data_AF-A0A1S9CZK2-F1
#
_entry.id   AF-A0A1S9CZK2-F1
#
_cell.length_a   1.000
_cell.length_b   1.000
_cell.length_c   1.000
_cell.angle_alpha   90.00
_cell.angle_beta   90.00
_cell.angle_gamma   90.00
#
_symmetry.space_group_name_H-M   'P 1'
#
loop_
_entity.id
_entity.type
_entity.pdbx_description
1 polymer ?
#
loop_
_entity_poly.entity_id
_entity_poly.type
_entity_poly.pdbx_seq_one_letter_code
_entity_poly.pdbx_strand_id
1 'polypeptide(L)'
;MTSEAPRAFNREMYHDHPENVFYGTDDGSQDGSFGEFPEFKAHYEGVAPLRRENIHMISVVGGLYGLNLIPLWRPRRITIFDINPTAITYFRIIHRVFTTSRNVEHFLDRLTAGDYDAETEDEQFVQENIRLKQKGCLPRSRGSTKRPYEQSWQYAFESFDLTKQLLSEVPLDIRTEPMESGTFSGWIRDQNNLWIYASNITQFHYFDLEFADPSNVVLLQIIHPERPQLLDLAPMGGGPVKVKFEIPLKVERMDR
;
A
#
# COMPACT_ATOMS: atom_id res chain seq x y z
N MET A 1 5.65 31.06 3.10
CA MET A 1 5.22 30.00 4.04
C MET A 1 6.28 28.92 3.96
N THR A 2 6.91 28.62 5.08
CA THR A 2 8.01 27.66 5.18
C THR A 2 7.48 26.25 4.87
N SER A 3 8.07 25.61 3.86
CA SER A 3 7.81 24.23 3.43
C SER A 3 8.49 23.23 4.39
N GLU A 4 8.34 23.43 5.69
CA GLU A 4 8.90 22.50 6.67
C GLU A 4 7.98 21.28 6.73
N ALA A 5 8.51 20.12 6.34
CA ALA A 5 7.90 18.84 6.67
C ALA A 5 7.59 18.83 8.19
N PRO A 6 6.41 18.36 8.64
CA PRO A 6 6.19 18.17 10.06
C PRO A 6 7.17 17.10 10.55
N ARG A 7 8.29 17.54 11.15
CA ARG A 7 9.42 16.74 11.65
C ARG A 7 9.78 15.56 10.75
N ALA A 8 10.85 15.71 9.97
CA ALA A 8 11.63 14.59 9.45
C ALA A 8 11.97 13.62 10.61
N PHE A 9 11.10 12.64 10.86
CA PHE A 9 11.21 11.72 11.97
C PHE A 9 11.80 10.44 11.41
N ASN A 10 13.13 10.37 11.53
CA ASN A 10 13.96 9.18 11.59
C ASN A 10 13.58 8.05 10.63
N ARG A 11 14.28 7.99 9.49
CA ARG A 11 14.42 6.76 8.68
C ARG A 11 14.80 5.55 9.57
N GLU A 12 15.56 5.80 10.64
CA GLU A 12 15.94 4.83 11.67
C GLU A 12 14.78 4.33 12.54
N MET A 13 13.66 5.05 12.67
CA MET A 13 12.52 4.58 13.48
C MET A 13 11.73 3.45 12.84
N TYR A 14 11.77 3.26 11.51
CA TYR A 14 10.92 2.28 10.85
C TYR A 14 11.64 0.95 10.54
N HIS A 15 12.97 0.95 10.54
CA HIS A 15 13.76 -0.25 10.28
C HIS A 15 13.83 -1.12 11.54
N ASP A 16 13.43 -2.39 11.45
CA ASP A 16 13.46 -3.37 12.56
C ASP A 16 12.63 -3.01 13.82
N HIS A 17 11.64 -2.14 13.68
CA HIS A 17 10.76 -1.71 14.78
C HIS A 17 9.36 -2.35 14.65
N PRO A 18 9.10 -3.52 15.30
CA PRO A 18 7.81 -4.20 15.19
C PRO A 18 6.62 -3.38 15.72
N GLU A 19 6.85 -2.43 16.62
CA GLU A 19 5.85 -1.47 17.11
C GLU A 19 5.25 -0.57 16.00
N ASN A 20 5.95 -0.44 14.87
CA ASN A 20 5.53 0.37 13.74
C ASN A 20 4.74 -0.43 12.69
N VAL A 21 4.47 -1.72 12.94
CA VAL A 21 3.60 -2.52 12.10
C VAL A 21 2.14 -2.29 12.46
N PHE A 22 1.33 -2.00 11.45
CA PHE A 22 -0.12 -1.85 11.57
C PHE A 22 -0.81 -3.14 11.13
N TYR A 23 -1.49 -3.82 12.06
CA TYR A 23 -2.23 -5.05 11.80
C TYR A 23 -3.65 -4.73 11.37
N GLY A 24 -3.76 -4.24 10.13
CA GLY A 24 -4.94 -3.58 9.56
C GLY A 24 -4.59 -2.14 9.18
N THR A 25 -5.39 -1.50 8.34
CA THR A 25 -5.10 -0.14 7.88
C THR A 25 -5.92 0.90 8.66
N ASP A 26 -5.29 2.04 8.87
CA ASP A 26 -5.88 3.27 9.41
C ASP A 26 -6.12 4.32 8.32
N ASP A 27 -5.71 4.01 7.08
CA ASP A 27 -5.92 4.89 5.94
C ASP A 27 -7.41 4.91 5.55
N GLY A 28 -7.82 6.02 4.93
CA GLY A 28 -9.21 6.27 4.55
C GLY A 28 -10.06 6.84 5.69
N SER A 29 -11.37 6.93 5.44
CA SER A 29 -12.34 7.51 6.39
C SER A 29 -12.26 6.86 7.78
N GLN A 30 -12.16 7.69 8.82
CA GLN A 30 -11.95 7.30 10.22
C GLN A 30 -13.14 6.56 10.81
N ASP A 31 -14.33 6.78 10.28
CA ASP A 31 -15.56 6.06 10.62
C ASP A 31 -15.64 4.67 9.95
N GLY A 32 -14.67 4.31 9.09
CA GLY A 32 -14.66 3.06 8.35
C GLY A 32 -15.65 3.03 7.18
N SER A 33 -16.18 4.18 6.75
CA SER A 33 -17.17 4.28 5.66
C SER A 33 -16.60 4.10 4.25
N PHE A 34 -15.27 4.14 4.09
CA PHE A 34 -14.61 4.19 2.78
C PHE A 34 -15.08 5.36 1.92
N GLY A 35 -15.32 6.54 2.54
CA GLY A 35 -15.83 7.73 1.86
C GLY A 35 -14.92 8.25 0.74
N GLU A 36 -13.63 7.93 0.77
CA GLU A 36 -12.66 8.24 -0.28
C GLU A 36 -12.77 7.33 -1.51
N PHE A 37 -13.27 6.10 -1.34
CA PHE A 37 -13.23 5.07 -2.38
C PHE A 37 -14.03 5.40 -3.65
N PRO A 38 -15.19 6.09 -3.59
CA PRO A 38 -15.88 6.58 -4.78
C PRO A 38 -15.02 7.46 -5.69
N GLU A 39 -14.12 8.27 -5.14
CA GLU A 39 -13.20 9.11 -5.93
C GLU A 39 -12.21 8.24 -6.72
N PHE A 40 -11.62 7.23 -6.07
CA PHE A 40 -10.67 6.32 -6.70
C PHE A 40 -11.33 5.50 -7.80
N LYS A 41 -12.56 5.06 -7.55
CA LYS A 41 -13.36 4.33 -8.53
C LYS A 41 -13.73 5.20 -9.73
N ALA A 42 -14.18 6.43 -9.49
CA ALA A 42 -14.50 7.38 -10.55
C ALA A 42 -13.28 7.70 -11.42
N HIS A 43 -12.09 7.86 -10.82
CA HIS A 43 -10.85 8.04 -11.57
C HIS A 43 -10.52 6.82 -12.43
N TYR A 44 -10.51 5.61 -11.84
CA TYR A 44 -10.25 4.37 -12.57
C TYR A 44 -11.22 4.19 -13.75
N GLU A 45 -12.53 4.39 -13.54
CA GLU A 45 -13.53 4.22 -14.60
C GLU A 45 -13.46 5.34 -15.65
N GLY A 46 -12.99 6.53 -15.29
CA GLY A 46 -12.90 7.70 -16.16
C GLY A 46 -11.67 7.76 -17.06
N VAL A 47 -10.58 7.04 -16.74
CA VAL A 47 -9.39 7.01 -17.61
C VAL A 47 -9.63 6.17 -18.87
N ALA A 48 -8.89 6.50 -19.95
CA ALA A 48 -8.95 5.77 -21.20
C ALA A 48 -8.71 4.26 -21.00
N PRO A 49 -9.48 3.35 -21.66
CA PRO A 49 -9.37 1.90 -21.46
C PRO A 49 -7.94 1.37 -21.57
N LEU A 50 -7.18 1.84 -22.58
CA LEU A 50 -5.79 1.42 -22.82
C LEU A 50 -4.88 1.63 -21.58
N ARG A 51 -5.14 2.65 -20.77
CA ARG A 51 -4.36 2.92 -19.54
C ARG A 51 -4.59 1.87 -18.45
N ARG A 52 -5.73 1.17 -18.50
CA ARG A 52 -6.12 0.15 -17.53
C ARG A 52 -5.71 -1.27 -17.92
N GLU A 53 -5.36 -1.50 -19.18
CA GLU A 53 -5.09 -2.85 -19.70
C GLU A 53 -3.84 -3.50 -19.10
N ASN A 54 -2.86 -2.68 -18.70
CA ASN A 54 -1.56 -3.13 -18.23
C ASN A 54 -1.06 -2.35 -17.00
N ILE A 55 -1.88 -2.21 -15.97
CA ILE A 55 -1.47 -1.51 -14.73
C ILE A 55 -0.41 -2.33 -13.98
N HIS A 56 0.69 -1.69 -13.62
CA HIS A 56 1.59 -2.18 -12.58
C HIS A 56 1.27 -1.44 -11.28
N MET A 57 0.64 -2.15 -10.35
CA MET A 57 0.34 -1.60 -9.03
C MET A 57 1.57 -1.69 -8.12
N ILE A 58 1.99 -0.56 -7.55
CA ILE A 58 2.98 -0.52 -6.48
C ILE A 58 2.28 -0.09 -5.20
N SER A 59 2.42 -0.82 -4.11
CA SER A 59 1.80 -0.47 -2.83
C SER A 59 2.75 -0.68 -1.67
N VAL A 60 2.84 0.32 -0.80
CA VAL A 60 3.44 0.12 0.52
C VAL A 60 2.60 -0.87 1.32
N VAL A 61 3.19 -1.62 2.27
CA VAL A 61 2.43 -2.48 3.17
C VAL A 61 1.48 -1.62 4.01
N GLY A 62 1.97 -0.72 4.87
CA GLY A 62 1.15 0.34 5.51
C GLY A 62 -0.24 -0.10 6.02
N GLY A 63 -0.35 -1.26 6.69
CA GLY A 63 -1.65 -1.80 7.15
C GLY A 63 -2.51 -2.50 6.09
N LEU A 64 -1.99 -2.61 4.88
CA LEU A 64 -2.53 -3.31 3.71
C LEU A 64 -3.79 -2.66 3.11
N TYR A 65 -3.89 -1.32 3.13
CA TYR A 65 -4.96 -0.62 2.39
C TYR A 65 -4.93 -0.96 0.89
N GLY A 66 -3.73 -1.19 0.34
CA GLY A 66 -3.54 -1.64 -1.04
C GLY A 66 -4.36 -2.89 -1.41
N LEU A 67 -4.72 -3.76 -0.46
CA LEU A 67 -5.60 -4.90 -0.76
C LEU A 67 -6.95 -4.45 -1.34
N ASN A 68 -7.48 -3.30 -0.93
CA ASN A 68 -8.71 -2.74 -1.48
C ASN A 68 -8.52 -2.22 -2.92
N LEU A 69 -7.32 -1.77 -3.26
CA LEU A 69 -7.01 -1.23 -4.58
C LEU A 69 -6.78 -2.34 -5.63
N ILE A 70 -6.40 -3.55 -5.22
CA ILE A 70 -6.19 -4.69 -6.12
C ILE A 70 -7.43 -5.02 -6.97
N PRO A 71 -8.61 -5.33 -6.38
CA PRO A 71 -9.81 -5.64 -7.18
C PRO A 71 -10.36 -4.41 -7.93
N LEU A 72 -10.05 -3.19 -7.47
CA LEU A 72 -10.43 -1.96 -8.14
C LEU A 72 -9.59 -1.73 -9.40
N TRP A 73 -8.26 -1.69 -9.27
CA TRP A 73 -7.32 -1.37 -10.35
C TRP A 73 -7.07 -2.55 -11.28
N ARG A 74 -7.30 -3.80 -10.83
CA ARG A 74 -7.12 -5.03 -11.61
C ARG A 74 -5.74 -5.10 -12.29
N PRO A 75 -4.64 -5.02 -11.51
CA PRO A 75 -3.30 -4.92 -12.04
C PRO A 75 -2.88 -6.16 -12.82
N ARG A 76 -1.91 -5.98 -13.74
CA ARG A 76 -1.18 -7.06 -14.45
C ARG A 76 0.19 -7.36 -13.86
N ARG A 77 0.65 -6.53 -12.92
CA ARG A 77 1.84 -6.76 -12.09
C ARG A 77 1.64 -6.05 -10.76
N ILE A 78 2.09 -6.66 -9.66
CA ILE A 78 2.00 -6.11 -8.31
C ILE A 78 3.42 -6.04 -7.75
N THR A 79 3.77 -4.91 -7.15
CA THR A 79 4.94 -4.78 -6.28
C THR A 79 4.47 -4.31 -4.91
N ILE A 80 4.75 -5.10 -3.88
CA ILE A 80 4.55 -4.70 -2.49
C ILE A 80 5.89 -4.34 -1.88
N PHE A 81 5.93 -3.25 -1.13
CA PHE A 81 7.17 -2.82 -0.50
C PHE A 81 6.96 -2.29 0.91
N ASP A 82 8.01 -2.33 1.72
CA ASP A 82 8.10 -1.64 3.00
C ASP A 82 9.58 -1.58 3.40
N ILE A 83 9.96 -0.58 4.20
CA ILE A 83 11.29 -0.55 4.80
C ILE A 83 11.39 -1.51 6.00
N ASN A 84 10.26 -1.84 6.64
CA ASN A 84 10.20 -2.70 7.81
C ASN A 84 10.06 -4.18 7.42
N PRO A 85 11.05 -5.04 7.71
CA PRO A 85 10.96 -6.47 7.39
C PRO A 85 9.78 -7.17 8.05
N THR A 86 9.36 -6.74 9.25
CA THR A 86 8.20 -7.31 9.95
C THR A 86 6.90 -7.03 9.19
N ALA A 87 6.77 -5.86 8.57
CA ALA A 87 5.63 -5.53 7.71
C ALA A 87 5.61 -6.39 6.44
N ILE A 88 6.78 -6.67 5.86
CA ILE A 88 6.91 -7.61 4.72
C ILE A 88 6.51 -9.03 5.12
N THR A 89 6.97 -9.52 6.27
CA THR A 89 6.57 -10.83 6.81
C THR A 89 5.06 -10.88 7.05
N TYR A 90 4.48 -9.80 7.59
CA TYR A 90 3.03 -9.66 7.73
C TYR A 90 2.31 -9.77 6.39
N PHE A 91 2.74 -9.05 5.35
CA PHE A 91 2.15 -9.19 4.02
C PHE A 91 2.25 -10.62 3.49
N ARG A 92 3.40 -11.29 3.63
CA ARG A 92 3.58 -12.67 3.17
C ARG A 92 2.60 -13.64 3.82
N ILE A 93 2.39 -13.52 5.13
CA ILE A 93 1.38 -14.30 5.86
C ILE A 93 -0.01 -13.99 5.31
N ILE A 94 -0.38 -12.71 5.19
CA ILE A 94 -1.70 -12.32 4.68
C ILE A 94 -1.91 -12.84 3.27
N HIS A 95 -0.95 -12.69 2.36
CA HIS A 95 -0.99 -13.21 0.99
C HIS A 95 -1.21 -14.72 0.95
N ARG A 96 -0.41 -15.49 1.70
CA ARG A 96 -0.52 -16.95 1.80
C ARG A 96 -1.89 -17.38 2.32
N VAL A 97 -2.35 -16.78 3.42
CA VAL A 97 -3.63 -17.17 4.05
C VAL A 97 -4.81 -16.72 3.17
N PHE A 98 -4.75 -15.56 2.53
CA PHE A 98 -5.82 -15.06 1.65
C PHE A 98 -6.00 -15.96 0.42
N THR A 99 -4.90 -16.27 -0.27
CA THR A 99 -4.93 -17.06 -1.50
C THR A 99 -5.28 -18.53 -1.29
N THR A 100 -5.03 -19.08 -0.10
CA THR A 100 -5.37 -20.47 0.24
C THR A 100 -6.72 -20.62 0.96
N SER A 101 -7.33 -19.51 1.38
CA SER A 101 -8.65 -19.51 2.02
C SER A 101 -9.79 -19.67 1.01
N ARG A 102 -10.95 -20.13 1.49
CA ARG A 102 -12.11 -20.47 0.63
C ARG A 102 -12.99 -19.25 0.38
N ASN A 103 -13.17 -18.46 1.43
CA ASN A 103 -13.98 -17.25 1.48
C ASN A 103 -13.44 -16.38 2.64
N VAL A 104 -14.07 -15.22 2.86
CA VAL A 104 -13.70 -14.26 3.92
C VAL A 104 -13.75 -14.89 5.32
N GLU A 105 -14.81 -15.64 5.63
CA GLU A 105 -14.97 -16.31 6.94
C GLU A 105 -13.81 -17.27 7.21
N HIS A 106 -13.51 -18.17 6.25
CA HIS A 106 -12.39 -19.10 6.37
C HIS A 106 -11.05 -18.38 6.53
N PHE A 107 -10.85 -17.25 5.84
CA PHE A 107 -9.66 -16.43 5.98
C PHE A 107 -9.51 -15.86 7.40
N LEU A 108 -10.56 -15.24 7.94
CA LEU A 108 -10.55 -14.64 9.27
C LEU A 108 -10.42 -15.67 10.39
N ASP A 109 -11.09 -16.82 10.25
CA ASP A 109 -10.99 -17.93 11.19
C ASP A 109 -9.56 -18.45 11.27
N ARG A 110 -8.91 -18.65 10.11
CA ARG A 110 -7.51 -19.09 10.07
C ARG A 110 -6.58 -18.07 10.72
N LEU A 111 -6.75 -16.77 10.43
CA LEU A 111 -5.97 -15.70 11.08
C LEU A 111 -6.15 -15.70 12.61
N THR A 112 -7.38 -15.88 13.08
CA THR A 112 -7.72 -15.89 14.51
C THR A 112 -7.18 -17.12 15.23
N ALA A 113 -7.30 -18.30 14.61
CA ALA A 113 -6.81 -19.55 15.15
C ALA A 113 -5.28 -19.64 15.11
N GLY A 114 -4.63 -18.98 14.13
CA GLY A 114 -3.25 -19.25 13.76
C GLY A 114 -3.12 -20.53 12.93
N ASP A 115 -4.17 -20.90 12.18
CA ASP A 115 -4.26 -22.16 11.44
C ASP A 115 -3.62 -22.03 10.03
N TYR A 116 -2.32 -21.77 10.04
CA TYR A 116 -1.46 -21.66 8.87
C TYR A 116 0.00 -21.82 9.28
N ASP A 117 0.83 -22.30 8.36
CA ASP A 117 2.24 -22.52 8.61
C ASP A 117 2.96 -21.20 8.93
N ALA A 118 3.87 -21.26 9.90
CA ALA A 118 4.79 -20.19 10.28
C ALA A 118 6.16 -20.84 10.55
N GLU A 119 7.02 -20.81 9.54
CA GLU A 119 8.24 -21.62 9.49
C GLU A 119 9.44 -20.94 10.15
N THR A 120 9.45 -19.61 10.16
CA THR A 120 10.54 -18.80 10.72
C THR A 120 10.13 -18.14 12.04
N GLU A 121 11.12 -17.73 12.83
CA GLU A 121 10.87 -16.96 14.07
C GLU A 121 10.11 -15.66 13.78
N ASP A 122 10.42 -14.98 12.67
CA ASP A 122 9.70 -13.78 12.23
C ASP A 122 8.24 -14.08 11.90
N GLU A 123 7.97 -15.18 11.17
CA GLU A 123 6.60 -15.58 10.86
C GLU A 123 5.82 -15.97 12.11
N GLN A 124 6.45 -16.67 13.07
CA GLN A 124 5.84 -17.03 14.34
C GLN A 124 5.52 -15.79 15.19
N PHE A 125 6.46 -14.83 15.24
CA PHE A 125 6.26 -13.56 15.93
C PHE A 125 5.07 -12.78 15.36
N VAL A 126 4.99 -12.67 14.04
CA VAL A 126 3.89 -11.99 13.35
C VAL A 126 2.56 -12.74 13.50
N GLN A 127 2.57 -14.08 13.41
CA GLN A 127 1.39 -14.91 13.65
C GLN A 127 0.84 -14.69 15.06
N GLU A 128 1.71 -14.68 16.08
CA GLU A 128 1.29 -14.39 17.45
C GLU A 128 0.66 -12.98 17.55
N ASN A 129 1.26 -11.97 16.92
CA ASN A 129 0.72 -10.61 16.90
C ASN A 129 -0.66 -10.53 16.24
N ILE A 130 -0.87 -11.23 15.11
CA ILE A 130 -2.19 -11.31 14.46
C ILE A 130 -3.21 -11.90 15.43
N ARG A 131 -2.87 -12.98 16.14
CA ARG A 131 -3.78 -13.62 17.12
C ARG A 131 -4.08 -12.70 18.31
N LEU A 132 -3.06 -11.99 18.82
CA LEU A 132 -3.25 -11.00 19.90
C LEU A 132 -4.14 -9.85 19.43
N LYS A 133 -3.96 -9.37 18.20
CA LYS A 133 -4.83 -8.37 17.57
C LYS A 133 -6.28 -8.87 17.52
N GLN A 134 -6.49 -10.11 17.07
CA GLN A 134 -7.85 -10.68 16.96
C GLN A 134 -8.54 -10.82 18.32
N LYS A 135 -7.77 -10.98 19.39
CA LYS A 135 -8.26 -11.01 20.78
C LYS A 135 -8.39 -9.63 21.42
N GLY A 136 -8.04 -8.55 20.71
CA GLY A 136 -8.06 -7.19 21.25
C GLY A 136 -7.00 -6.92 22.33
N CYS A 137 -5.91 -7.71 22.37
CA CYS A 137 -4.89 -7.64 23.40
C CYS A 137 -3.45 -7.45 22.87
N LEU A 138 -3.30 -6.96 21.63
CA LEU A 138 -1.99 -6.62 21.05
C LEU A 138 -1.35 -5.46 21.85
N PRO A 139 -0.18 -5.66 22.49
CA PRO A 139 0.51 -4.57 23.17
C PRO A 139 1.11 -3.59 22.15
N ARG A 140 1.13 -2.29 22.49
CA ARG A 140 1.66 -1.24 21.59
C ARG A 140 3.11 -1.46 21.15
N SER A 141 3.92 -2.11 21.99
CA SER A 141 5.31 -2.48 21.70
C SER A 141 5.46 -3.53 20.60
N ARG A 142 4.38 -4.19 20.17
CA ARG A 142 4.39 -5.22 19.13
C ARG A 142 3.60 -4.81 17.87
N GLY A 143 3.03 -3.61 17.86
CA GLY A 143 2.34 -3.06 16.70
C GLY A 143 1.21 -2.08 17.08
N SER A 144 0.46 -1.68 16.07
CA SER A 144 -0.75 -0.87 16.22
C SER A 144 -1.96 -1.60 15.63
N THR A 145 -3.12 -1.34 16.22
CA THR A 145 -4.42 -1.73 15.67
C THR A 145 -5.42 -0.64 16.00
N LYS A 146 -6.16 -0.14 15.00
CA LYS A 146 -7.32 0.72 15.23
C LYS A 146 -8.62 0.13 14.70
N ARG A 147 -8.55 -0.70 13.67
CA ARG A 147 -9.74 -1.26 12.99
C ARG A 147 -9.70 -2.79 12.92
N PRO A 148 -10.87 -3.46 12.96
CA PRO A 148 -10.99 -4.86 12.59
C PRO A 148 -10.68 -5.06 11.11
N TYR A 149 -10.34 -6.30 10.69
CA TYR A 149 -9.89 -6.52 9.31
C TYR A 149 -11.00 -6.31 8.29
N GLU A 150 -12.22 -6.59 8.70
CA GLU A 150 -13.47 -6.38 7.98
C GLU A 150 -13.66 -4.92 7.60
N GLN A 151 -13.24 -4.00 8.46
CA GLN A 151 -13.22 -2.56 8.16
C GLN A 151 -11.92 -2.13 7.46
N SER A 152 -10.79 -2.77 7.71
CA SER A 152 -9.55 -2.41 7.02
C SER A 152 -9.58 -2.75 5.53
N TRP A 153 -10.18 -3.89 5.17
CA TRP A 153 -10.09 -4.49 3.84
C TRP A 153 -11.46 -4.78 3.23
N GLN A 154 -12.45 -3.93 3.56
CA GLN A 154 -13.84 -4.11 3.19
C GLN A 154 -14.01 -4.41 1.69
N TYR A 155 -13.44 -3.57 0.81
CA TYR A 155 -13.62 -3.74 -0.63
C TYR A 155 -12.91 -5.00 -1.16
N ALA A 156 -11.75 -5.34 -0.57
CA ALA A 156 -11.06 -6.59 -0.87
C ALA A 156 -11.90 -7.82 -0.50
N PHE A 157 -12.64 -7.77 0.61
CA PHE A 157 -13.55 -8.82 1.09
C PHE A 157 -14.85 -8.89 0.29
N GLU A 158 -15.45 -7.76 -0.06
CA GLU A 158 -16.59 -7.71 -0.98
C GLU A 158 -16.25 -8.31 -2.34
N SER A 159 -14.98 -8.17 -2.76
CA SER A 159 -14.44 -8.71 -4.01
C SER A 159 -13.53 -9.93 -3.78
N PHE A 160 -13.77 -10.73 -2.74
CA PHE A 160 -12.82 -11.76 -2.27
C PHE A 160 -12.28 -12.67 -3.37
N ASP A 161 -13.15 -13.26 -4.19
CA ASP A 161 -12.74 -14.18 -5.26
C ASP A 161 -11.86 -13.51 -6.30
N LEU A 162 -12.19 -12.27 -6.70
CA LEU A 162 -11.39 -11.48 -7.64
C LEU A 162 -10.04 -11.09 -7.03
N THR A 163 -10.04 -10.61 -5.78
CA THR A 163 -8.81 -10.25 -5.06
C THR A 163 -7.90 -11.47 -4.93
N LYS A 164 -8.46 -12.62 -4.56
CA LYS A 164 -7.76 -13.90 -4.47
C LYS A 164 -7.17 -14.30 -5.82
N GLN A 165 -7.97 -14.27 -6.89
CA GLN A 165 -7.51 -14.59 -8.23
C GLN A 165 -6.32 -13.70 -8.63
N LEU A 166 -6.45 -12.39 -8.47
CA LEU A 166 -5.38 -11.44 -8.81
C LEU A 166 -4.11 -11.70 -8.00
N LEU A 167 -4.23 -11.91 -6.68
CA LEU A 167 -3.09 -12.23 -5.82
C LEU A 167 -2.43 -13.58 -6.14
N SER A 168 -3.15 -14.52 -6.76
CA SER A 168 -2.61 -15.83 -7.14
C SER A 168 -2.00 -15.86 -8.54
N GLU A 169 -2.57 -15.12 -9.49
CA GLU A 169 -2.23 -15.22 -10.91
C GLU A 169 -1.33 -14.07 -11.41
N VAL A 170 -1.40 -12.90 -10.77
CA VAL A 170 -0.63 -11.72 -11.19
C VAL A 170 0.80 -11.82 -10.66
N PRO A 171 1.83 -11.56 -11.49
CA PRO A 171 3.21 -11.50 -11.01
C PRO A 171 3.37 -10.53 -9.84
N LEU A 172 3.88 -11.06 -8.72
CA LEU A 172 4.06 -10.35 -7.46
C LEU A 172 5.56 -10.24 -7.14
N ASP A 173 6.05 -9.01 -7.02
CA ASP A 173 7.38 -8.68 -6.49
C ASP A 173 7.25 -8.11 -5.08
N ILE A 174 8.18 -8.48 -4.19
CA ILE A 174 8.18 -8.02 -2.79
C ILE A 174 9.54 -7.43 -2.48
N ARG A 175 9.56 -6.16 -2.07
CA ARG A 175 10.80 -5.40 -1.86
C ARG A 175 10.90 -4.90 -0.42
N THR A 176 12.00 -5.21 0.23
CA THR A 176 12.31 -4.68 1.57
C THR A 176 13.28 -3.51 1.44
N GLU A 177 12.81 -2.41 0.85
CA GLU A 177 13.60 -1.20 0.67
C GLU A 177 12.68 0.03 0.60
N PRO A 178 13.14 1.22 1.00
CA PRO A 178 12.34 2.43 0.90
C PRO A 178 12.26 2.93 -0.55
N MET A 179 11.14 3.60 -0.89
CA MET A 179 10.85 4.04 -2.26
C MET A 179 11.86 5.09 -2.77
N GLU A 180 12.40 5.91 -1.89
CA GLU A 180 13.43 6.91 -2.20
C GLU A 180 14.86 6.35 -2.27
N SER A 181 15.05 5.04 -2.08
CA SER A 181 16.35 4.40 -2.35
C SER A 181 16.72 4.55 -3.83
N GLY A 182 18.03 4.65 -4.13
CA GLY A 182 18.49 4.82 -5.51
C GLY A 182 18.15 3.63 -6.43
N THR A 183 18.10 2.43 -5.85
CA THR A 183 17.70 1.19 -6.52
C THR A 183 16.21 1.19 -6.86
N PHE A 184 15.34 1.52 -5.91
CA PHE A 184 13.89 1.56 -6.14
C PHE A 184 13.50 2.73 -7.04
N SER A 185 13.93 3.96 -6.71
CA SER A 185 13.60 5.15 -7.50
C SER A 185 14.13 5.06 -8.94
N GLY A 186 15.34 4.53 -9.14
CA GLY A 186 15.89 4.27 -10.48
C GLY A 186 15.06 3.25 -11.26
N TRP A 187 14.56 2.21 -10.60
CA TRP A 187 13.71 1.20 -11.22
C TRP A 187 12.30 1.72 -11.59
N ILE A 188 11.72 2.58 -10.75
CA ILE A 188 10.44 3.26 -11.03
C ILE A 188 10.55 4.20 -12.24
N ARG A 189 11.67 4.92 -12.35
CA ARG A 189 11.87 6.02 -13.32
C ARG A 189 11.57 5.62 -14.76
N ASP A 190 11.97 4.41 -15.15
CA ASP A 190 11.93 3.95 -16.53
C ASP A 190 10.63 3.18 -16.86
N GLN A 191 9.66 3.15 -15.94
CA GLN A 191 8.36 2.53 -16.15
C GLN A 191 7.29 3.56 -16.44
N ASN A 192 6.34 3.20 -17.31
CA ASN A 192 5.30 4.12 -17.79
C ASN A 192 3.87 3.64 -17.53
N ASN A 193 3.67 2.61 -16.70
CA ASN A 193 2.36 2.01 -16.40
C ASN A 193 2.11 1.89 -14.88
N LEU A 194 2.71 2.76 -14.09
CA LEU A 194 2.78 2.66 -12.63
C LEU A 194 1.58 3.31 -11.93
N TRP A 195 0.87 2.55 -11.12
CA TRP A 195 -0.20 3.06 -10.25
C TRP A 195 0.23 2.81 -8.80
N ILE A 196 0.62 3.87 -8.13
CA ILE A 196 1.36 3.81 -6.86
C ILE A 196 0.47 4.23 -5.70
N TYR A 197 0.36 3.36 -4.70
CA TYR A 197 -0.18 3.67 -3.40
C TYR A 197 0.94 3.84 -2.37
N ALA A 198 1.09 5.05 -1.84
CA ALA A 198 2.16 5.42 -0.91
C ALA A 198 1.70 5.63 0.55
N SER A 199 0.45 5.25 0.87
CA SER A 199 -0.17 5.46 2.19
C SER A 199 0.00 6.93 2.61
N ASN A 200 0.44 7.18 3.84
CA ASN A 200 0.62 8.51 4.42
C ASN A 200 2.09 8.89 4.62
N ILE A 201 3.00 8.35 3.80
CA ILE A 201 4.46 8.51 3.96
C ILE A 201 4.90 9.98 4.08
N THR A 202 4.23 10.89 3.36
CA THR A 202 4.54 12.33 3.37
C THR A 202 4.16 13.01 4.69
N GLN A 203 3.45 12.35 5.60
CA GLN A 203 3.30 12.83 6.98
C GLN A 203 4.59 12.68 7.81
N PHE A 204 5.56 11.90 7.33
CA PHE A 204 6.79 11.58 8.05
C PHE A 204 8.06 11.97 7.29
N HIS A 205 8.04 11.88 5.95
CA HIS A 205 9.22 12.10 5.11
C HIS A 205 8.84 12.67 3.74
N TYR A 206 9.53 13.74 3.33
CA TYR A 206 9.45 14.27 1.98
C TYR A 206 10.63 13.78 1.14
N PHE A 207 10.35 13.44 -0.12
CA PHE A 207 11.33 12.97 -1.09
C PHE A 207 10.86 13.25 -2.52
N ASP A 208 11.73 13.03 -3.49
CA ASP A 208 11.42 13.20 -4.90
C ASP A 208 11.46 11.86 -5.63
N LEU A 209 10.55 11.66 -6.58
CA LEU A 209 10.66 10.61 -7.60
C LEU A 209 10.69 11.23 -8.99
N GLU A 210 11.43 10.62 -9.89
CA GLU A 210 11.52 11.06 -11.28
C GLU A 210 10.90 10.00 -12.18
N PHE A 211 10.17 10.42 -13.21
CA PHE A 211 9.53 9.55 -14.20
C PHE A 211 9.92 10.01 -15.59
N ALA A 212 10.48 9.11 -16.40
CA ALA A 212 10.90 9.43 -17.77
C ALA A 212 9.70 9.61 -18.71
N ASP A 213 8.64 8.80 -18.53
CA ASP A 213 7.39 8.88 -19.27
C ASP A 213 6.19 8.80 -18.29
N PRO A 214 5.55 9.94 -17.95
CA PRO A 214 4.43 9.97 -17.02
C PRO A 214 3.07 9.62 -17.65
N SER A 215 3.04 9.23 -18.94
CA SER A 215 1.78 9.10 -19.71
C SER A 215 0.76 8.12 -19.13
N ASN A 216 1.20 7.13 -18.34
CA ASN A 216 0.31 6.29 -17.55
C ASN A 216 0.87 6.03 -16.14
N VAL A 217 1.18 7.13 -15.44
CA VAL A 217 1.55 7.10 -14.01
C VAL A 217 0.47 7.77 -13.17
N VAL A 218 0.03 7.08 -12.11
CA VAL A 218 -0.96 7.57 -11.13
C VAL A 218 -0.39 7.39 -9.74
N LEU A 219 -0.48 8.43 -8.91
CA LEU A 219 0.01 8.42 -7.53
C LEU A 219 -1.16 8.65 -6.58
N LEU A 220 -1.23 7.83 -5.55
CA LEU A 220 -2.25 7.91 -4.52
C LEU A 220 -1.59 7.91 -3.14
N GLN A 221 -1.89 8.95 -2.35
CA GLN A 221 -1.61 8.99 -0.92
C GLN A 221 -2.88 9.36 -0.15
N ILE A 222 -3.00 8.87 1.09
CA ILE A 222 -4.12 9.23 1.97
C ILE A 222 -3.53 9.89 3.22
N ILE A 223 -3.69 11.20 3.34
CA ILE A 223 -3.12 11.97 4.44
C ILE A 223 -4.11 12.03 5.60
N HIS A 224 -3.68 11.60 6.79
CA HIS A 224 -4.53 11.65 7.99
C HIS A 224 -4.94 13.11 8.32
N PRO A 225 -6.20 13.38 8.71
CA PRO A 225 -7.25 12.40 8.98
C PRO A 225 -7.90 11.74 7.76
N GLU A 226 -8.19 12.45 6.67
CA GLU A 226 -8.98 11.89 5.54
C GLU A 226 -8.78 12.68 4.24
N ARG A 227 -7.54 13.02 3.87
CA ARG A 227 -7.27 13.77 2.64
C ARG A 227 -6.67 12.83 1.58
N PRO A 228 -7.50 12.14 0.78
CA PRO A 228 -6.99 11.48 -0.41
C PRO A 228 -6.33 12.52 -1.31
N GLN A 229 -5.18 12.16 -1.86
CA GLN A 229 -4.54 12.90 -2.92
C GLN A 229 -4.23 11.93 -4.05
N LEU A 230 -5.05 12.03 -5.09
CA LEU A 230 -4.85 11.32 -6.34
C LEU A 230 -4.23 12.30 -7.34
N LEU A 231 -3.01 12.00 -7.77
CA LEU A 231 -2.28 12.75 -8.78
C LEU A 231 -2.09 11.89 -10.02
N ASP A 232 -2.82 12.22 -11.09
CA ASP A 232 -2.65 11.61 -12.42
C ASP A 232 -1.62 12.41 -13.23
N LEU A 233 -0.53 11.76 -13.61
CA LEU A 233 0.56 12.42 -14.34
C LEU A 233 0.37 12.41 -15.86
N ALA A 234 -0.66 11.73 -16.39
CA ALA A 234 -0.88 11.64 -17.83
C ALA A 234 -0.95 13.01 -18.56
N PRO A 235 -1.55 14.09 -18.00
CA PRO A 235 -1.52 15.42 -18.60
C PRO A 235 -0.11 16.02 -18.75
N MET A 236 0.88 15.50 -17.99
CA MET A 236 2.28 15.92 -18.04
C MET A 236 3.11 15.10 -19.04
N GLY A 237 2.46 14.23 -19.83
CA GLY A 237 3.10 13.45 -20.89
C GLY A 237 3.96 14.27 -21.86
N GLY A 238 4.83 13.55 -22.59
CA GLY A 238 5.72 14.13 -23.60
C GLY A 238 7.10 14.57 -23.09
N GLY A 239 7.43 14.31 -21.83
CA GLY A 239 8.78 14.53 -21.29
C GLY A 239 8.91 14.08 -19.83
N PRO A 240 10.15 14.02 -19.33
CA PRO A 240 10.40 13.61 -17.95
C PRO A 240 9.82 14.60 -16.96
N VAL A 241 9.36 14.07 -15.83
CA VAL A 241 8.82 14.84 -14.71
C VAL A 241 9.46 14.42 -13.40
N LYS A 242 9.50 15.38 -12.48
CA LYS A 242 9.83 15.16 -11.09
C LYS A 242 8.55 15.33 -10.27
N VAL A 243 8.25 14.35 -9.43
CA VAL A 243 7.19 14.44 -8.45
C VAL A 243 7.82 14.66 -7.08
N LYS A 244 7.39 15.73 -6.43
CA LYS A 244 7.70 16.02 -5.03
C LYS A 244 6.66 15.34 -4.16
N PHE A 245 7.08 14.31 -3.43
CA PHE A 245 6.28 13.66 -2.39
C PHE A 245 6.27 14.56 -1.17
N GLU A 246 5.38 15.54 -1.20
CA GLU A 246 5.09 16.46 -0.11
C GLU A 246 3.58 16.63 0.08
N ILE A 247 3.15 17.51 0.98
CA ILE A 247 1.73 17.81 1.20
C ILE A 247 1.43 19.24 0.70
N PRO A 248 0.65 19.41 -0.39
CA PRO A 248 0.14 18.38 -1.31
C PRO A 248 1.20 17.85 -2.28
N LEU A 249 0.97 16.70 -2.92
CA LEU A 249 1.82 16.20 -4.01
C LEU A 249 1.99 17.28 -5.08
N LYS A 250 3.22 17.45 -5.58
CA LYS A 250 3.50 18.38 -6.69
C LYS A 250 4.25 17.67 -7.80
N VAL A 251 4.03 18.12 -9.03
CA VAL A 251 4.75 17.67 -10.23
C VAL A 251 5.36 18.85 -10.96
N GLU A 252 6.60 18.69 -11.39
CA GLU A 252 7.35 19.68 -12.15
C GLU A 252 7.94 19.01 -13.40
N ARG A 253 7.93 19.70 -14.54
CA ARG A 253 8.67 19.23 -15.71
C ARG A 253 10.16 19.37 -15.42
N MET A 254 10.93 18.36 -15.81
CA MET A 254 12.38 18.45 -15.75
C MET A 254 12.88 19.16 -17.00
N ASP A 255 13.67 20.22 -16.81
CA ASP A 255 14.39 20.86 -17.92
C ASP A 255 15.34 19.83 -18.54
N ARG A 256 15.39 19.80 -19.88
CA ARG A 256 16.25 18.88 -20.65
C ARG A 256 17.72 19.23 -20.51
#